data_AF-A0A6G1S6K5-F1
#
_entry.id   AF-A0A6G1S6K5-F1
#
_cell.length_a   1.000
_cell.length_b   1.000
_cell.length_c   1.000
_cell.angle_alpha   90.00
_cell.angle_beta   90.00
_cell.angle_gamma   90.00
#
_symmetry.space_group_name_H-M   'P 1'
#
loop_
_entity.id
_entity.type
_entity.pdbx_description
1 polymer ?
#
loop_
_entity_poly.entity_id
_entity_poly.type
_entity_poly.pdbx_seq_one_letter_code
_entity_poly.pdbx_strand_id
1 'polypeptide(L)'
;LIGRTVAVSLLMGQSFGTYWWVRGQAGYSKLVSTMYFGCCSIIWTGSICWIIIACQHGYGGFVNRILSWKVFIVLGKASFLVYLSHFQILFLYYGNQGVFLEPTTINMIYIIIGNITLSTIYGVILCAVYEMPWLKVHRRLMKYI
;
A
#
# COMPACT_ATOMS: atom_id res chain seq x y z
N LEU A 1 0.91 18.29 18.57
CA LEU A 1 1.80 17.23 19.12
C LEU A 1 1.01 15.97 19.47
N ILE A 2 -0.01 16.06 20.32
CA ILE A 2 -0.86 14.92 20.75
C ILE A 2 -1.43 14.12 19.57
N GLY A 3 -1.95 14.79 18.53
CA GLY A 3 -2.52 14.09 17.38
C GLY A 3 -1.53 13.25 16.54
N ARG A 4 -0.23 13.58 16.58
CA ARG A 4 0.81 12.84 15.81
C ARG A 4 1.17 11.53 16.51
N THR A 5 1.26 11.57 17.85
CA THR A 5 1.53 10.38 18.65
C THR A 5 0.32 9.45 18.69
N VAL A 6 -0.90 10.00 18.70
CA VAL A 6 -2.15 9.21 18.64
C VAL A 6 -2.27 8.45 17.31
N ALA A 7 -1.96 9.08 16.17
CA ALA A 7 -1.97 8.37 14.89
C ALA A 7 -0.91 7.25 14.84
N VAL A 8 0.30 7.50 15.36
CA VAL A 8 1.38 6.50 15.37
C VAL A 8 1.06 5.34 16.32
N SER A 9 0.50 5.60 17.49
CA SER A 9 0.13 4.55 18.45
C SER A 9 -1.02 3.68 17.95
N LEU A 10 -1.99 4.27 17.24
CA LEU A 10 -3.09 3.54 16.60
C LEU A 10 -2.59 2.60 15.48
N LEU A 11 -1.63 3.05 14.67
CA LEU A 11 -1.04 2.24 13.59
C LEU A 11 -0.17 1.09 14.10
N MET A 12 0.61 1.33 15.16
CA MET A 12 1.37 0.27 15.83
C MET A 12 0.43 -0.76 16.48
N GLY A 13 -0.62 -0.31 17.17
CA GLY A 13 -1.59 -1.20 17.83
C GLY A 13 -2.30 -2.15 16.87
N GLN A 14 -2.69 -1.67 15.69
CA GLN A 14 -3.28 -2.50 14.63
C GLN A 14 -2.31 -3.57 14.09
N SER A 15 -1.02 -3.23 13.97
CA SER A 15 -0.02 -4.17 13.43
C SER A 15 0.20 -5.35 14.38
N PHE A 16 0.23 -5.10 15.69
CA PHE A 16 0.40 -6.13 16.71
C PHE A 16 -0.84 -7.01 16.92
N GLY A 17 -2.04 -6.58 16.54
CA GLY A 17 -3.26 -7.37 16.70
C GLY A 17 -3.27 -8.68 15.90
N THR A 18 -2.66 -8.67 14.70
CA THR A 18 -2.55 -9.87 13.85
C THR A 18 -1.49 -10.87 14.34
N TYR A 19 -0.50 -10.41 15.10
CA TYR A 19 0.59 -11.25 15.61
C TYR A 19 0.09 -12.37 16.53
N TRP A 20 -0.86 -12.05 17.42
CA TRP A 20 -1.42 -13.00 18.37
C TRP A 20 -2.24 -14.11 17.71
N TRP A 21 -2.90 -13.80 16.61
CA TRP A 21 -3.65 -14.78 15.82
C TRP A 21 -2.76 -15.72 15.02
N VAL A 22 -1.67 -15.19 14.43
CA VAL A 22 -0.73 -16.00 13.64
C VAL A 22 0.02 -17.00 14.50
N ARG A 23 0.27 -16.70 15.78
CA ARG A 23 0.90 -17.64 16.74
C ARG A 23 -0.04 -18.75 17.25
N GLY A 24 -1.31 -18.77 16.86
CA GLY A 24 -2.26 -19.82 17.24
C GLY A 24 -2.63 -19.87 18.73
N GLN A 25 -2.29 -18.83 19.51
CA GLN A 25 -2.53 -18.79 20.97
C GLN A 25 -3.92 -18.26 21.36
N ALA A 26 -4.74 -17.82 20.40
CA ALA A 26 -6.07 -17.28 20.64
C ALA A 26 -7.15 -18.16 19.98
N GLY A 27 -8.19 -18.52 20.74
CA GLY A 27 -9.35 -19.24 20.21
C GLY A 27 -10.07 -18.42 19.12
N TYR A 28 -10.38 -19.06 17.99
CA TYR A 28 -11.05 -18.40 16.86
C TYR A 28 -12.50 -18.07 17.21
N SER A 29 -12.73 -16.84 17.67
CA SER A 29 -14.06 -16.30 17.90
C SER A 29 -14.48 -15.43 16.72
N LYS A 30 -15.46 -15.90 15.95
CA LYS A 30 -15.99 -15.22 14.75
C LYS A 30 -16.39 -13.77 15.02
N LEU A 31 -16.90 -13.47 16.21
CA LEU A 31 -17.29 -12.13 16.63
C LEU A 31 -16.07 -11.20 16.75
N VAL A 32 -15.01 -11.66 17.42
CA VAL A 32 -13.76 -10.90 17.58
C VAL A 32 -13.10 -10.67 16.22
N SER A 33 -13.16 -11.67 15.35
CA SER A 33 -12.62 -11.62 13.99
C SER A 33 -13.24 -10.52 13.12
N THR A 34 -14.57 -10.46 13.08
CA THR A 34 -15.29 -9.50 12.24
C THR A 34 -15.19 -8.09 12.79
N MET A 35 -15.28 -7.93 14.12
CA MET A 35 -15.10 -6.64 14.80
C MET A 35 -13.69 -6.09 14.57
N TYR A 36 -12.67 -6.95 14.64
CA TYR A 36 -11.28 -6.56 14.38
C TYR A 36 -11.11 -6.05 12.96
N PHE A 37 -11.59 -6.79 11.95
CA PHE A 37 -11.46 -6.39 10.54
C PHE A 37 -12.13 -5.04 10.25
N GLY A 38 -13.33 -4.81 10.81
CA GLY A 38 -14.04 -3.54 10.66
C GLY A 38 -13.34 -2.37 11.35
N CYS A 39 -12.96 -2.52 12.62
CA CYS A 39 -12.30 -1.46 13.39
C CYS A 39 -10.93 -1.11 12.82
N CYS A 40 -10.17 -2.11 12.37
CA CYS A 40 -8.87 -1.98 11.75
C CYS A 40 -8.90 -0.98 10.56
N SER A 41 -9.87 -1.13 9.65
CA SER A 41 -10.02 -0.22 8.50
C SER A 41 -10.40 1.21 8.91
N ILE A 42 -11.28 1.36 9.91
CA ILE A 42 -11.71 2.67 10.43
C ILE A 42 -10.54 3.39 11.11
N ILE A 43 -9.79 2.69 11.95
CA ILE A 43 -8.63 3.24 12.66
C ILE A 43 -7.54 3.66 11.68
N TRP A 44 -7.25 2.83 10.68
CA TRP A 44 -6.28 3.14 9.63
C TRP A 44 -6.68 4.39 8.84
N THR A 45 -7.92 4.43 8.35
CA THR A 45 -8.43 5.55 7.55
C THR A 45 -8.53 6.83 8.37
N GLY A 46 -8.98 6.73 9.63
CA GLY A 46 -9.02 7.85 10.57
C GLY A 46 -7.63 8.42 10.87
N SER A 47 -6.63 7.55 11.02
CA SER A 47 -5.23 7.97 11.21
C SER A 47 -4.69 8.72 9.99
N ILE A 48 -4.97 8.25 8.78
CA ILE A 48 -4.59 8.94 7.54
C ILE A 48 -5.32 10.27 7.40
N CYS A 49 -6.63 10.30 7.66
CA CYS A 49 -7.44 11.51 7.62
C CYS A 49 -6.88 12.59 8.56
N TRP A 50 -6.47 12.20 9.78
CA TRP A 50 -5.85 13.10 10.73
C TRP A 50 -4.51 13.68 10.23
N ILE A 51 -3.69 12.87 9.55
CA ILE A 51 -2.44 13.33 8.94
C ILE A 51 -2.72 14.38 7.85
N ILE A 52 -3.75 14.16 7.02
CA ILE A 52 -4.14 15.10 5.96
C ILE A 52 -4.58 16.45 6.57
N ILE A 53 -5.45 16.42 7.58
CA ILE A 53 -5.92 17.63 8.28
C ILE A 53 -4.75 18.37 8.92
N ALA A 54 -3.83 17.64 9.55
CA ALA A 54 -2.62 18.22 10.16
C ALA A 54 -1.71 18.88 9.11
N CYS A 55 -1.61 18.32 7.90
CA CYS A 55 -0.89 18.93 6.79
C CYS A 55 -1.58 20.21 6.29
N GLN A 56 -2.91 20.19 6.16
CA GLN A 56 -3.69 21.32 5.67
C GLN A 56 -3.64 22.55 6.60
N HIS A 57 -3.57 22.34 7.92
CA HIS A 57 -3.47 23.40 8.92
C HIS A 57 -2.03 23.89 9.18
N GLY A 58 -1.05 23.47 8.37
CA GLY A 58 0.35 23.91 8.48
C GLY A 58 1.15 23.22 9.61
N TYR A 59 0.53 22.34 10.39
CA TYR A 59 1.19 21.55 11.45
C TYR A 59 1.94 20.31 10.93
N GLY A 60 1.95 20.08 9.61
CA GLY A 60 2.54 18.92 8.96
C GLY A 60 4.08 18.90 8.92
N GLY A 61 4.75 20.04 9.11
CA GLY A 61 6.22 20.14 9.19
C GLY A 61 6.94 19.33 8.09
N PHE A 62 7.72 18.33 8.51
CA PHE A 62 8.45 17.41 7.62
C PHE A 62 7.57 16.58 6.68
N VAL A 63 6.40 16.11 7.16
CA VAL A 63 5.47 15.30 6.36
C VAL A 63 4.90 16.13 5.20
N ASN A 64 4.58 17.40 5.44
CA ASN A 64 4.10 18.30 4.40
C ASN A 64 5.16 18.52 3.30
N ARG A 65 6.44 18.59 3.67
CA ARG A 65 7.55 18.75 2.72
C ARG A 65 7.75 17.50 1.85
N ILE A 66 7.59 16.31 2.43
CA ILE A 66 7.60 15.03 1.70
C ILE A 66 6.40 14.95 0.75
N LEU A 67 5.18 15.21 1.24
CA LEU A 67 3.96 15.08 0.43
C LEU A 67 3.86 16.13 -0.69
N SER A 68 4.42 17.32 -0.49
CA SER A 68 4.45 18.37 -1.51
C SER A 68 5.45 18.09 -2.65
N TRP A 69 6.19 16.98 -2.59
CA TRP A 69 7.18 16.66 -3.61
C TRP A 69 6.49 16.14 -4.88
N LYS A 70 6.87 16.66 -6.05
CA LYS A 70 6.32 16.24 -7.37
C LYS A 70 6.44 14.73 -7.61
N VAL A 71 7.37 14.07 -6.95
CA VAL A 71 7.54 12.61 -6.97
C VAL A 71 6.27 11.91 -6.48
N PHE A 72 5.58 12.41 -5.43
CA PHE A 72 4.36 11.78 -4.92
C PHE A 72 3.19 11.85 -5.89
N ILE A 73 3.13 12.87 -6.74
CA ILE A 73 2.11 12.97 -7.80
C ILE A 73 2.33 11.85 -8.83
N VAL A 74 3.58 11.61 -9.22
CA VAL A 74 3.92 10.52 -10.15
C VAL A 74 3.74 9.16 -9.46
N LEU A 75 4.18 9.04 -8.21
CA LEU A 75 4.08 7.82 -7.42
C LEU A 75 2.61 7.42 -7.18
N GLY A 76 1.71 8.38 -6.96
CA GLY A 76 0.29 8.11 -6.79
C GLY A 76 -0.34 7.43 -8.02
N LYS A 77 0.06 7.84 -9.22
CA LYS A 77 -0.39 7.21 -10.46
C LYS A 77 0.30 5.87 -10.73
N ALA A 78 1.62 5.82 -10.50
CA ALA A 78 2.39 4.59 -10.61
C ALA A 78 1.88 3.49 -9.65
N SER A 79 1.44 3.86 -8.44
CA SER A 79 0.94 2.92 -7.43
C SER A 79 -0.28 2.13 -7.91
N PHE A 80 -1.15 2.74 -8.71
CA PHE A 80 -2.30 2.06 -9.29
C PHE A 80 -1.85 0.98 -10.29
N LEU A 81 -0.89 1.30 -11.16
CA LEU A 81 -0.35 0.35 -12.13
C LEU A 81 0.48 -0.75 -11.47
N VAL A 82 1.24 -0.40 -10.42
CA VAL A 82 1.95 -1.38 -9.58
C VAL A 82 0.96 -2.35 -8.94
N TYR A 83 -0.14 -1.86 -8.37
CA TYR A 83 -1.19 -2.71 -7.79
C TYR A 83 -1.80 -3.67 -8.82
N LEU A 84 -2.17 -3.16 -10.00
CA LEU A 84 -2.72 -4.00 -11.07
C LEU A 84 -1.71 -5.06 -11.53
N SER A 85 -0.45 -4.67 -11.69
CA SER A 85 0.60 -5.57 -12.12
C SER A 85 0.94 -6.66 -11.11
N HIS A 86 0.82 -6.34 -9.81
CA HIS A 86 1.07 -7.29 -8.75
C HIS A 86 0.14 -8.50 -8.89
N PHE A 87 -1.15 -8.27 -9.15
CA PHE A 87 -2.10 -9.35 -9.42
C PHE A 87 -1.74 -10.18 -10.66
N GLN A 88 -1.30 -9.55 -11.75
CA GLN A 88 -0.87 -10.30 -12.94
C GLN A 88 0.34 -11.19 -12.68
N ILE A 89 1.35 -10.66 -11.97
CA ILE A 89 2.58 -11.40 -11.67
C ILE A 89 2.29 -12.56 -10.72
N LEU A 90 1.45 -12.34 -9.70
CA LEU A 90 1.01 -13.42 -8.82
C LEU A 90 0.29 -14.52 -9.60
N PHE A 91 -0.64 -14.14 -10.49
CA PHE A 91 -1.38 -15.12 -11.29
C PHE A 91 -0.45 -15.95 -12.19
N LEU A 92 0.52 -15.32 -12.84
CA LEU A 92 1.52 -16.01 -13.65
C LEU A 92 2.43 -16.91 -12.81
N TYR A 93 2.89 -16.42 -11.64
CA TYR A 93 3.75 -17.17 -10.74
C TYR A 93 3.05 -18.43 -10.21
N TYR A 94 1.83 -18.28 -9.69
CA TYR A 94 1.05 -19.42 -9.16
C TYR A 94 0.51 -20.33 -10.27
N GLY A 95 0.15 -19.79 -11.44
CA GLY A 95 -0.29 -20.58 -12.58
C GLY A 95 0.82 -21.44 -13.19
N ASN A 96 2.08 -21.01 -13.06
CA ASN A 96 3.26 -21.75 -13.53
C ASN A 96 3.91 -22.60 -12.41
N GLN A 97 3.40 -22.56 -11.18
CA GLN A 97 3.91 -23.40 -10.10
C GLN A 97 3.46 -24.86 -10.29
N GLY A 98 4.35 -25.68 -10.87
CA GLY A 98 4.15 -27.12 -11.03
C GLY A 98 4.66 -27.98 -9.88
N VAL A 99 5.31 -27.39 -8.87
CA VAL A 99 5.94 -28.11 -7.75
C VAL A 99 5.56 -27.46 -6.42
N PHE A 100 5.21 -28.29 -5.43
CA PHE A 100 4.94 -27.83 -4.06
C PHE A 100 6.24 -27.35 -3.42
N LEU A 101 6.34 -26.03 -3.20
CA LEU A 101 7.39 -25.46 -2.37
C LEU A 101 7.05 -25.69 -0.90
N GLU A 102 7.94 -26.33 -0.16
CA GLU A 102 7.80 -26.43 1.29
C GLU A 102 7.75 -25.00 1.90
N PRO A 103 6.72 -24.69 2.71
CA PRO A 103 6.51 -23.36 3.26
C PRO A 103 7.46 -23.11 4.44
N THR A 104 8.75 -23.02 4.14
CA THR A 104 9.76 -22.56 5.10
C THR A 104 9.74 -21.04 5.18
N THR A 105 10.07 -20.49 6.36
CA THR A 105 10.04 -19.03 6.60
C THR A 105 10.93 -18.26 5.61
N ILE A 106 12.10 -18.81 5.28
CA ILE A 106 13.06 -18.20 4.36
C ILE A 106 12.50 -18.14 2.93
N ASN A 107 11.91 -19.25 2.48
CA ASN A 107 11.33 -19.33 1.13
C ASN A 107 10.13 -18.39 0.97
N MET A 108 9.27 -18.30 1.97
CA MET A 108 8.14 -17.36 1.97
C MET A 108 8.61 -15.90 1.90
N ILE A 109 9.61 -15.52 2.68
CA ILE A 109 10.19 -14.16 2.63
C ILE A 109 10.77 -13.87 1.23
N TYR A 110 11.49 -14.83 0.65
CA TYR A 110 12.09 -14.68 -0.68
C TYR A 110 11.01 -14.47 -1.76
N ILE A 111 9.94 -15.27 -1.75
CA ILE A 111 8.83 -15.15 -2.69
C ILE A 111 8.11 -13.80 -2.54
N ILE A 112 7.87 -13.36 -1.30
CA ILE A 112 7.20 -12.07 -1.04
C ILE A 112 8.05 -10.91 -1.57
N ILE A 113 9.34 -10.87 -1.22
CA ILE A 113 10.24 -9.80 -1.66
C ILE A 113 10.38 -9.82 -3.18
N GLY A 114 10.52 -11.00 -3.78
CA GLY A 114 10.60 -11.17 -5.24
C GLY A 114 9.36 -10.62 -5.95
N ASN A 115 8.17 -11.01 -5.51
CA ASN A 115 6.92 -10.55 -6.10
C ASN A 115 6.74 -9.03 -5.96
N ILE A 116 7.03 -8.45 -4.79
CA ILE A 116 6.95 -7.00 -4.57
C ILE A 116 7.90 -6.24 -5.48
N THR A 117 9.15 -6.72 -5.60
CA THR A 117 10.19 -6.05 -6.40
C THR A 117 9.83 -6.11 -7.88
N LEU A 118 9.44 -7.28 -8.38
CA LEU A 118 9.03 -7.46 -9.77
C LEU A 118 7.80 -6.63 -10.14
N SER A 119 6.77 -6.60 -9.26
CA SER A 119 5.58 -5.78 -9.50
C SER A 119 5.88 -4.29 -9.47
N THR A 120 6.79 -3.85 -8.61
CA THR A 120 7.17 -2.44 -8.55
C THR A 120 7.90 -2.02 -9.83
N ILE A 121 8.87 -2.82 -10.29
CA ILE A 121 9.62 -2.55 -11.52
C ILE A 121 8.68 -2.51 -12.72
N TYR A 122 7.83 -3.53 -12.86
CA TYR A 122 6.91 -3.63 -13.99
C TYR A 122 5.85 -2.51 -13.99
N GLY A 123 5.24 -2.22 -12.83
CA GLY A 123 4.28 -1.12 -12.72
C GLY A 123 4.87 0.26 -13.02
N VAL A 124 6.13 0.50 -12.65
CA VAL A 124 6.85 1.74 -13.01
C VAL A 124 7.11 1.83 -14.51
N ILE A 125 7.49 0.71 -15.16
CA ILE A 125 7.65 0.67 -16.62
C ILE A 125 6.32 0.97 -17.31
N LEU A 126 5.23 0.34 -16.88
CA LEU A 126 3.89 0.61 -17.43
C LEU A 126 3.48 2.08 -17.25
N CYS A 127 3.75 2.66 -16.09
CA CYS A 127 3.48 4.08 -15.83
C CYS A 127 4.26 4.98 -16.80
N ALA A 128 5.54 4.69 -17.03
CA ALA A 128 6.37 5.44 -17.97
C ALA A 128 5.89 5.30 -19.43
N VAL A 129 5.49 4.10 -19.84
CA VAL A 129 5.11 3.81 -21.23
C VAL A 129 3.70 4.29 -21.54
N TYR A 130 2.73 4.15 -20.64
CA TYR A 130 1.32 4.44 -20.96
C TYR A 130 0.87 5.81 -20.44
N GLU A 131 1.18 6.18 -19.21
CA GLU A 131 0.64 7.43 -18.63
C GLU A 131 1.37 8.67 -19.12
N MET A 132 2.70 8.61 -19.29
CA MET A 132 3.47 9.76 -19.75
C MET A 132 3.12 10.24 -21.17
N PRO A 133 2.95 9.37 -22.20
CA PRO A 133 2.52 9.85 -23.51
C PRO A 133 1.07 10.33 -23.50
N TRP A 134 0.17 9.66 -22.77
CA TRP A 134 -1.22 10.08 -22.67
C TRP A 134 -1.35 11.49 -22.06
N LEU A 135 -0.59 11.79 -21.00
CA LEU A 135 -0.54 13.12 -20.39
C LEU A 135 0.00 14.19 -21.34
N LYS A 136 0.93 13.84 -22.24
CA LYS A 136 1.43 14.77 -23.26
C LYS A 136 0.38 15.03 -24.34
N VAL A 137 -0.35 13.99 -24.77
CA VAL A 137 -1.42 14.13 -25.78
C VAL A 137 -2.59 14.94 -25.22
N HIS A 138 -3.05 14.62 -24.01
CA HIS A 138 -4.13 15.36 -23.35
C HIS A 138 -3.80 16.85 -23.16
N ARG A 139 -2.57 17.16 -22.74
CA ARG A 139 -2.11 18.56 -22.64
C ARG A 139 -2.04 19.29 -23.98
N ARG A 140 -1.81 18.59 -25.10
CA ARG A 140 -1.88 19.21 -26.43
C ARG A 140 -3.32 19.48 -26.81
N LEU A 141 -4.23 18.52 -26.63
CA LEU A 141 -5.65 18.69 -26.92
C LEU A 141 -6.29 19.87 -26.17
N MET A 142 -6.00 20.03 -24.88
CA MET A 142 -6.51 21.17 -24.09
C MET A 142 -5.95 22.55 -24.50
N LYS A 143 -4.97 22.62 -25.40
CA LYS A 143 -4.51 23.91 -25.95
C LYS A 143 -5.29 24.34 -27.20
N TYR A 144 -6.01 23.40 -27.83
CA TYR A 144 -6.78 23.65 -29.05
C TYR A 144 -8.27 23.90 -28.76
N ILE A 145 -8.70 23.67 -27.53
CA ILE A 145 -10.02 24.02 -26.98
C ILE A 145 -9.82 25.29 -26.15
#